data_AF-A0A7K3HJ28-F1
#
_entry.id   AF-A0A7K3HJ28-F1
#
_cell.length_a   1.000
_cell.length_b   1.000
_cell.length_c   1.000
_cell.angle_alpha   90.00
_cell.angle_beta   90.00
_cell.angle_gamma   90.00
#
_symmetry.space_group_name_H-M   'P 1'
#
loop_
_entity.id
_entity.type
_entity.pdbx_description
1 polymer ?
#
loop_
_entity_poly.entity_id
_entity_poly.type
_entity_poly.pdbx_seq_one_letter_code
_entity_poly.pdbx_strand_id
1 'polypeptide(L)'
;MTLRELHDAARAALDPVTYDYVAGGAGQERVLAANERAFDRYALLPRVLCGSETRDTAVDLPGAPGASPVVVAPTAFHRLAHRHGERATARA
;
A
#
# COMPACT_ATOMS: atom_id res chain seq x y z
N MET A 1 6.73 2.80 12.32
CA MET A 1 5.68 2.04 11.62
C MET A 1 5.96 2.06 10.11
N THR A 2 6.67 1.04 9.64
CA THR A 2 6.93 0.77 8.22
C THR A 2 5.87 -0.19 7.65
N LEU A 3 5.82 -0.36 6.32
CA LEU A 3 4.94 -1.37 5.71
C LEU A 3 5.29 -2.80 6.16
N ARG A 4 6.57 -3.08 6.43
CA ARG A 4 7.01 -4.37 6.97
C ARG A 4 6.45 -4.60 8.38
N GLU A 5 6.53 -3.60 9.25
CA GLU A 5 5.98 -3.67 10.60
C GLU A 5 4.45 -3.88 10.59
N LEU A 6 3.74 -3.25 9.64
CA LEU A 6 2.31 -3.49 9.43
C LEU A 6 2.01 -4.92 8.96
N HIS A 7 2.82 -5.44 8.04
CA HIS A 7 2.69 -6.81 7.54
C HIS A 7 2.90 -7.84 8.66
N ASP A 8 3.91 -7.65 9.50
CA ASP A 8 4.20 -8.54 10.63
C ASP A 8 3.10 -8.47 11.70
N ALA A 9 2.58 -7.27 11.97
CA ALA A 9 1.44 -7.10 12.87
C ALA A 9 0.17 -7.79 12.33
N ALA A 10 -0.09 -7.68 11.02
CA ALA A 10 -1.22 -8.35 10.39
C ALA A 10 -1.09 -9.89 10.46
N ARG A 11 0.12 -10.42 10.22
CA ARG A 11 0.42 -11.85 10.35
C ARG A 11 0.15 -12.38 11.77
N ALA A 12 0.43 -11.57 12.79
CA ALA A 12 0.18 -11.92 14.17
C ALA A 12 -1.31 -11.81 14.58
N ALA A 13 -2.08 -10.95 13.91
CA ALA A 13 -3.46 -10.64 14.26
C ALA A 13 -4.51 -11.47 13.51
N LEU A 14 -4.20 -11.93 12.30
CA LEU A 14 -5.13 -12.65 11.44
C LEU A 14 -4.97 -14.17 11.58
N ASP A 15 -6.04 -14.93 11.33
CA ASP A 15 -5.90 -16.37 11.20
C ASP A 15 -5.06 -16.71 9.93
N PRO A 16 -4.35 -17.85 9.91
CA PRO A 16 -3.43 -18.17 8.82
C PRO A 16 -4.09 -18.19 7.43
N VAL A 17 -5.33 -18.67 7.32
CA VAL A 17 -6.02 -18.78 6.03
C VAL A 17 -6.38 -17.40 5.49
N THR A 18 -6.89 -16.53 6.36
CA THR A 18 -7.16 -15.13 6.00
C THR A 18 -5.88 -14.38 5.63
N TYR A 19 -4.80 -14.57 6.40
CA TYR A 19 -3.53 -13.94 6.10
C TYR A 19 -2.99 -14.38 4.73
N ASP A 20 -2.99 -15.68 4.45
CA ASP A 20 -2.53 -16.22 3.15
C ASP A 20 -3.40 -15.74 1.98
N TYR A 21 -4.70 -15.56 2.19
CA TYR A 21 -5.59 -14.98 1.18
C TYR A 21 -5.19 -13.55 0.79
N VAL A 22 -4.79 -12.74 1.77
CA VAL A 22 -4.46 -11.32 1.57
C VAL A 22 -3.02 -11.12 1.11
N ALA A 23 -2.07 -11.84 1.72
CA ALA A 23 -0.64 -11.67 1.49
C ALA A 23 -0.12 -12.49 0.31
N GLY A 24 -0.85 -13.54 -0.10
CA GLY A 24 -0.40 -14.51 -1.09
C GLY A 24 -0.41 -14.00 -2.53
N GLY A 25 0.48 -14.58 -3.34
CA GLY A 25 0.58 -14.38 -4.77
C GLY A 25 0.28 -15.64 -5.59
N ALA A 26 0.35 -15.53 -6.92
CA ALA A 26 0.08 -16.67 -7.80
C ALA A 26 1.22 -17.71 -7.77
N GLY A 27 0.86 -18.99 -7.59
CA GLY A 27 1.78 -20.12 -7.71
C GLY A 27 2.95 -20.02 -6.73
N GLN A 28 4.17 -19.99 -7.25
CA GLN A 28 5.39 -19.85 -6.45
C GLN A 28 5.73 -18.38 -6.09
N GLU A 29 4.79 -17.47 -6.30
CA GLU A 29 4.88 -16.05 -5.88
C GLU A 29 6.07 -15.27 -6.48
N ARG A 30 6.65 -15.79 -7.56
CA ARG A 30 7.81 -15.18 -8.24
C ARG A 30 7.52 -13.75 -8.68
N VAL A 31 6.32 -13.50 -9.19
CA VAL A 31 5.88 -12.17 -9.63
C VAL A 31 5.71 -11.22 -8.44
N LEU A 32 5.17 -11.71 -7.32
CA LEU A 32 5.03 -10.92 -6.10
C LEU A 32 6.40 -10.42 -5.61
N ALA A 33 7.37 -11.33 -5.49
CA ALA A 33 8.74 -10.97 -5.12
C ALA A 33 9.44 -10.08 -6.17
N ALA A 34 9.14 -10.26 -7.46
CA ALA A 34 9.69 -9.43 -8.52
C ALA A 34 9.16 -8.00 -8.49
N ASN A 35 7.90 -7.77 -8.08
CA ASN A 35 7.31 -6.44 -7.95
C ASN A 35 8.02 -5.60 -6.88
N GLU A 36 8.36 -6.18 -5.73
CA GLU A 36 9.12 -5.48 -4.69
C GLU A 36 10.54 -5.15 -5.17
N ARG A 37 11.27 -6.15 -5.69
CA ARG A 37 12.64 -5.98 -6.20
C ARG A 37 12.74 -5.02 -7.39
N ALA A 38 11.63 -4.74 -8.07
CA ALA A 38 11.64 -3.83 -9.20
C ALA A 38 12.05 -2.41 -8.81
N PHE A 39 11.77 -2.00 -7.57
CA PHE A 39 12.13 -0.69 -7.06
C PHE A 39 13.64 -0.52 -6.84
N ASP A 40 14.39 -1.60 -6.59
CA ASP A 40 15.85 -1.58 -6.39
C ASP A 40 16.61 -1.13 -7.64
N ARG A 41 15.96 -1.14 -8.81
CA ARG A 41 16.54 -0.63 -10.07
C ARG A 41 16.61 0.89 -10.13
N TYR A 42 15.92 1.59 -9.23
CA TYR A 42 15.84 3.05 -9.22
C TYR A 42 16.51 3.61 -7.98
N ALA A 43 17.23 4.72 -8.17
CA ALA A 43 17.76 5.52 -7.08
C ALA A 43 17.16 6.93 -7.14
N LEU A 44 16.79 7.47 -5.98
CA LEU A 44 16.43 8.88 -5.87
C LEU A 44 17.73 9.70 -5.89
N LEU A 45 17.83 10.66 -6.81
CA LEU A 45 18.94 11.62 -6.87
C LEU A 45 18.58 12.87 -6.06
N PRO A 46 19.20 13.11 -4.90
CA PRO A 46 18.89 14.29 -4.10
C PRO A 46 19.30 15.57 -4.84
N ARG A 47 18.40 16.56 -4.86
CA ARG A 47 18.71 17.91 -5.36
C ARG A 47 18.81 18.86 -4.17
N VAL A 48 20.02 19.28 -3.85
CA VAL A 48 20.30 20.15 -2.70
C VAL A 48 19.94 21.60 -3.03
N LEU A 49 19.35 22.31 -2.05
CA LEU A 49 18.97 23.73 -2.17
C LEU A 49 17.95 24.04 -3.29
N CYS A 50 17.17 23.05 -3.75
CA CYS A 50 16.19 23.22 -4.84
C CYS A 50 14.72 23.04 -4.40
N GLY A 51 14.43 23.02 -3.10
CA GLY A 51 13.10 22.74 -2.56
C GLY A 51 12.35 23.97 -2.07
N SER A 52 11.05 23.82 -1.89
CA SER A 52 10.21 24.73 -1.10
C SER A 52 10.18 24.30 0.36
N GLU A 53 9.90 25.24 1.26
CA GLU A 53 9.67 24.96 2.68
C GLU A 53 8.48 24.02 2.86
N THR A 54 7.36 24.34 2.19
CA THR A 54 6.14 23.55 2.15
C THR A 54 6.15 22.58 0.98
N ARG A 55 5.83 21.30 1.23
CA ARG A 55 5.67 20.28 0.20
C ARG A 55 4.18 20.06 -0.03
N ASP A 56 3.70 20.42 -1.21
CA ASP A 56 2.34 20.12 -1.64
C ASP A 56 2.33 18.81 -2.43
N THR A 57 1.54 17.84 -1.96
CA THR A 57 1.35 16.55 -2.62
C THR A 57 0.01 16.44 -3.34
N ALA A 58 -0.80 17.49 -3.34
CA ALA A 58 -2.09 17.48 -4.01
C ALA A 58 -1.94 17.19 -5.51
N VAL A 59 -2.87 16.42 -6.03
CA VAL A 59 -2.92 16.06 -7.46
C VAL A 59 -4.33 16.15 -7.98
N ASP A 60 -4.47 16.53 -9.25
CA ASP A 60 -5.73 16.48 -9.96
C ASP A 60 -5.81 15.15 -10.73
N LEU A 61 -6.56 14.18 -10.20
CA LEU A 61 -6.83 12.93 -10.90
C LEU A 61 -8.09 13.11 -11.78
N PRO A 62 -8.21 12.40 -12.91
CA PRO A 62 -9.38 12.50 -13.76
C PRO A 62 -10.70 12.32 -12.97
N GLY A 63 -11.43 13.43 -12.78
CA GLY A 63 -12.71 13.45 -12.07
C GLY A 63 -12.63 13.40 -10.54
N ALA A 64 -11.44 13.45 -9.93
CA ALA A 64 -11.28 13.38 -8.47
C ALA A 64 -9.97 14.05 -8.00
N PRO A 65 -9.98 15.33 -7.60
CA PRO A 65 -8.81 15.92 -6.96
C PRO A 65 -8.50 15.21 -5.64
N GLY A 66 -7.22 14.98 -5.36
CA GLY A 66 -6.75 14.25 -4.18
C GLY A 66 -5.65 15.00 -3.43
N ALA A 67 -5.58 14.80 -2.11
CA ALA A 67 -4.54 15.40 -1.26
C ALA A 67 -3.14 14.78 -1.47
N SER A 68 -3.06 13.61 -2.12
CA SER A 68 -1.82 12.90 -2.44
C SER A 68 -1.99 12.04 -3.70
N PRO A 69 -0.90 11.64 -4.39
CA PRO A 69 -0.95 10.74 -5.54
C PRO A 69 -1.13 9.25 -5.16
N VAL A 70 -1.73 8.97 -4.00
CA VAL A 70 -1.94 7.62 -3.48
C VAL A 70 -3.44 7.38 -3.35
N VAL A 71 -3.88 6.23 -3.86
CA VAL A 71 -5.28 5.78 -3.79
C VAL A 71 -5.33 4.36 -3.26
N VAL A 72 -6.44 4.00 -2.61
CA VAL A 72 -6.70 2.62 -2.23
C VAL A 72 -7.12 1.83 -3.47
N ALA A 73 -6.35 0.80 -3.81
CA ALA A 73 -6.69 -0.09 -4.92
C ALA A 73 -7.97 -0.90 -4.61
N PRO A 74 -8.81 -1.18 -5.63
CA PRO A 74 -10.00 -2.01 -5.44
C PRO A 74 -9.57 -3.42 -5.01
N THR A 75 -9.97 -3.79 -3.80
CA THR A 75 -9.68 -5.08 -3.18
C THR A 75 -10.99 -5.64 -2.63
N ALA A 76 -11.10 -6.97 -2.56
CA ALA A 76 -12.33 -7.65 -2.16
C ALA A 76 -12.21 -8.21 -0.74
N PHE A 77 -13.35 -8.44 -0.09
CA PHE A 77 -13.46 -9.15 1.19
C PHE A 77 -12.68 -8.52 2.35
N HIS A 78 -12.76 -7.19 2.51
CA HIS A 78 -12.05 -6.48 3.58
C HIS A 78 -12.51 -6.92 4.99
N ARG A 79 -13.71 -7.51 5.08
CA ARG A 79 -14.22 -8.09 6.32
C ARG A 79 -13.40 -9.26 6.86
N LEU A 80 -12.60 -9.91 6.02
CA LEU A 80 -11.63 -10.91 6.47
C LEU A 80 -10.57 -10.24 7.38
N ALA A 81 -10.11 -9.05 7.03
CA ALA A 81 -9.09 -8.34 7.80
C ALA A 81 -9.65 -7.51 8.96
N HIS A 82 -10.88 -7.01 8.85
CA HIS A 82 -11.46 -6.14 9.87
C HIS A 82 -12.99 -6.15 9.85
N ARG A 83 -13.65 -6.24 11.02
CA ARG A 83 -15.12 -6.37 11.15
C ARG A 83 -15.96 -5.34 10.37
N HIS A 84 -15.43 -4.13 10.19
CA HIS A 84 -16.13 -3.04 9.48
C HIS A 84 -15.86 -3.04 7.95
N GLY A 85 -14.93 -3.87 7.49
CA GLY A 85 -14.63 -4.12 6.08
C GLY A 85 -14.41 -2.87 5.24
N GLU A 86 -15.01 -2.89 4.06
CA GLU A 86 -14.89 -1.87 3.01
C GLU A 86 -15.32 -0.49 3.52
N ARG A 87 -16.28 -0.43 4.45
CA ARG A 87 -16.71 0.84 5.07
C ARG A 87 -15.63 1.48 5.93
N ALA A 88 -14.80 0.67 6.61
CA ALA A 88 -13.66 1.22 7.34
C ALA A 88 -12.59 1.73 6.38
N THR A 89 -12.33 1.00 5.30
CA THR A 89 -11.37 1.43 4.26
C THR A 89 -11.83 2.71 3.55
N ALA A 90 -13.11 2.86 3.23
CA ALA A 90 -13.63 4.07 2.59
C ALA A 90 -13.66 5.30 3.51
N ARG A 91 -13.60 5.11 4.84
CA ARG A 91 -13.61 6.22 5.82
C ARG A 91 -12.21 6.73 6.15
N ALA A 92 -11.21 5.84 6.10
CA ALA A 92 -9.82 6.16 6.43
C ALA A 92 -9.23 7.12 5.41
#